data_AF-A0A8B9R8T7-F1
#
_entry.id   AF-A0A8B9R8T7-F1
#
_cell.length_a   1.000
_cell.length_b   1.000
_cell.length_c   1.000
_cell.angle_alpha   90.00
_cell.angle_beta   90.00
_cell.angle_gamma   90.00
#
_symmetry.space_group_name_H-M   'P 1'
#
loop_
_entity.id
_entity.type
_entity.pdbx_description
1 polymer ?
#
loop_
_entity_poly.entity_id
_entity_poly.type
_entity_poly.pdbx_seq_one_letter_code
_entity_poly.pdbx_strand_id
1 'polypeptide(L)'
;MIVSLSDQLERVFLRLGHAETDDQLQDIISKFLPPVLLKLSSAQEGVRKKVMELLVHVNKRIKSRPKIQLPVETLLVQYQDPAAASFVTNFTIIYIKMGYPRLDVAKQCELAPTLLTAMESKPEPQQDSLMHLLIPTLYHMKYPTEPSKASPFVLTEKPKTVHQLLEFMLDVLLMPYGFVLNEPPSRPAPSSPQGGAAAGAAAPAQNLPQPPPGMSLYAVKRVIGEVQWSPEQLEQCKLGIVKFIEAQQVPEVETVVHLVVASSDTRHSVATAADLELKSKQSIIDWNNPLIINKMFKVYLGDIPLKTKGASVKRELKHEPVSTRVKMKILPHLLRSRLAAECFPANIQVRTSHNHNHITIRSIHYGYCCYFAVVVQVLEVKILLLYNYCCYCYCCYLTVIVIV
;
A
#
# COMPACT_ATOMS: atom_id res chain seq x y z
N MET A 1 -45.91 20.29 -21.08
CA MET A 1 -44.58 20.67 -21.62
C MET A 1 -43.53 19.76 -21.02
N ILE A 2 -43.02 18.80 -21.79
CA ILE A 2 -41.86 18.00 -21.39
C ILE A 2 -40.66 18.92 -21.57
N VAL A 3 -40.13 19.49 -20.48
CA VAL A 3 -38.89 20.27 -20.54
C VAL A 3 -37.79 19.35 -21.04
N SER A 4 -37.10 19.72 -22.12
CA SER A 4 -36.03 18.92 -22.67
C SER A 4 -34.89 18.78 -21.64
N LEU A 5 -34.25 17.62 -21.58
CA LEU A 5 -33.04 17.39 -20.76
C LEU A 5 -31.95 18.44 -21.05
N SER A 6 -31.89 18.93 -22.29
CA SER A 6 -31.02 20.02 -22.70
C SER A 6 -31.35 21.33 -21.97
N ASP A 7 -32.62 21.70 -21.89
CA ASP A 7 -33.06 22.95 -21.24
C ASP A 7 -32.80 22.92 -19.73
N GLN A 8 -32.91 21.75 -19.12
CA GLN A 8 -32.57 21.57 -17.70
C GLN A 8 -31.07 21.81 -17.45
N LEU A 9 -30.19 21.31 -18.33
CA LEU A 9 -28.75 21.53 -18.22
C LEU A 9 -28.38 23.00 -18.45
N GLU A 10 -29.03 23.68 -19.40
CA GLU A 10 -28.82 25.12 -19.61
C GLU A 10 -29.23 25.94 -18.40
N ARG A 11 -30.34 25.59 -17.73
CA ARG A 11 -30.74 26.25 -16.47
C ARG A 11 -29.71 26.03 -15.37
N VAL A 12 -29.14 24.83 -15.26
CA VAL A 12 -28.06 24.54 -14.29
C VAL A 12 -26.80 25.35 -14.64
N PHE A 13 -26.43 25.41 -15.92
CA PHE A 13 -25.30 26.20 -16.40
C PHE A 13 -25.47 27.69 -16.09
N LEU A 14 -26.66 28.24 -16.35
CA LEU A 14 -26.97 29.63 -16.06
C LEU A 14 -26.92 29.92 -14.56
N ARG A 15 -27.50 29.05 -13.72
CA ARG A 15 -27.42 29.17 -12.25
C ARG A 15 -25.98 29.13 -11.76
N LEU A 16 -25.16 28.23 -12.32
CA LEU A 16 -23.74 28.15 -12.01
C LEU A 16 -23.02 29.44 -12.42
N GLY A 17 -23.38 30.07 -13.53
CA GLY A 17 -22.81 31.35 -13.97
C GLY A 17 -23.11 32.51 -13.02
N HIS A 18 -24.32 32.57 -12.46
CA HIS A 18 -24.78 33.65 -11.56
C HIS A 18 -24.37 33.48 -10.10
N ALA A 19 -23.80 32.35 -9.70
CA ALA A 19 -23.41 32.13 -8.31
C ALA A 19 -22.17 32.96 -7.99
N GLU A 20 -22.32 34.12 -7.36
CA GLU A 20 -21.18 35.01 -7.08
C GLU A 20 -20.43 34.56 -5.82
N THR A 21 -21.18 34.23 -4.77
CA THR A 21 -20.65 33.81 -3.47
C THR A 21 -20.27 32.34 -3.41
N ASP A 22 -19.48 31.98 -2.41
CA ASP A 22 -19.06 30.59 -2.17
C ASP A 22 -20.23 29.73 -1.70
N ASP A 23 -21.11 30.26 -0.84
CA ASP A 23 -22.30 29.55 -0.33
C ASP A 23 -23.29 29.22 -1.45
N GLN A 24 -23.58 30.18 -2.34
CA GLN A 24 -24.46 29.95 -3.49
C GLN A 24 -23.88 28.87 -4.42
N LEU A 25 -22.57 28.93 -4.67
CA LEU A 25 -21.90 27.96 -5.51
C LEU A 25 -21.93 26.57 -4.86
N GLN A 26 -21.70 26.48 -3.55
CA GLN A 26 -21.78 25.24 -2.78
C GLN A 26 -23.18 24.62 -2.84
N ASP A 27 -24.23 25.42 -2.67
CA ASP A 27 -25.62 24.96 -2.74
C ASP A 27 -25.97 24.38 -4.12
N ILE A 28 -25.52 25.07 -5.18
CA ILE A 28 -25.73 24.62 -6.56
C ILE A 28 -24.97 23.32 -6.81
N ILE A 29 -23.70 23.24 -6.42
CA ILE A 29 -22.88 22.04 -6.60
C ILE A 29 -23.49 20.86 -5.83
N SER A 30 -23.88 21.06 -4.57
CA SER A 30 -24.42 20.01 -3.72
C SER A 30 -25.71 19.41 -4.29
N LYS A 31 -26.56 20.24 -4.92
CA LYS A 31 -27.83 19.80 -5.51
C LYS A 31 -27.68 19.21 -6.91
N PHE A 32 -26.84 19.80 -7.76
CA PHE A 32 -26.82 19.48 -9.20
C PHE A 32 -25.66 18.59 -9.63
N LEU A 33 -24.55 18.52 -8.89
CA LEU A 33 -23.39 17.73 -9.31
C LEU A 33 -23.71 16.22 -9.45
N PRO A 34 -24.31 15.54 -8.45
CA PRO A 34 -24.65 14.13 -8.59
C PRO A 34 -25.57 13.83 -9.80
N PRO A 35 -26.72 14.50 -9.99
CA PRO A 35 -27.59 14.20 -11.12
C PRO A 35 -26.97 14.58 -12.48
N VAL A 36 -26.13 15.62 -12.55
CA VAL A 36 -25.40 15.97 -13.77
C VAL A 36 -24.42 14.86 -14.16
N LEU A 37 -23.71 14.26 -13.20
CA LEU A 37 -22.81 13.13 -13.45
C LEU A 37 -23.53 11.93 -14.04
N LEU A 38 -24.73 11.59 -13.54
CA LEU A 38 -25.53 10.49 -14.10
C LEU A 38 -25.85 10.71 -15.60
N LYS A 39 -26.04 11.97 -16.03
CA LYS A 39 -26.33 12.31 -17.43
C LYS A 39 -25.14 12.14 -18.39
N LEU A 40 -23.93 11.86 -17.89
CA LEU A 40 -22.80 11.44 -18.74
C LEU A 40 -23.08 10.14 -19.51
N SER A 41 -23.98 9.30 -18.99
CA SER A 41 -24.43 8.05 -19.64
C SER A 41 -25.65 8.22 -20.54
N SER A 42 -26.11 9.45 -20.79
CA SER A 42 -27.29 9.72 -21.63
C SER A 42 -27.12 9.20 -23.06
N ALA A 43 -28.18 8.62 -23.63
CA ALA A 43 -28.21 8.16 -25.01
C ALA A 43 -28.04 9.30 -26.04
N GLN A 44 -28.40 10.53 -25.67
CA GLN A 44 -28.29 11.70 -26.55
C GLN A 44 -26.88 12.29 -26.51
N GLU A 45 -26.19 12.30 -27.66
CA GLU A 45 -24.84 12.86 -27.76
C GLU A 45 -24.78 14.35 -27.39
N GLY A 46 -25.77 15.13 -27.80
CA GLY A 46 -25.85 16.56 -27.45
C GLY A 46 -25.90 16.81 -25.94
N VAL A 47 -26.61 15.95 -25.20
CA VAL A 47 -26.67 16.02 -23.73
C VAL A 47 -25.29 15.72 -23.13
N ARG A 48 -24.60 14.67 -23.59
CA ARG A 48 -23.26 14.31 -23.09
C ARG A 48 -22.24 15.44 -23.32
N LYS A 49 -22.25 16.08 -24.49
CA LYS A 49 -21.38 17.23 -24.81
C LYS A 49 -21.62 18.41 -23.86
N LYS A 50 -22.89 18.78 -23.63
CA LYS A 50 -23.25 19.86 -22.71
C LYS A 50 -22.88 19.55 -21.25
N VAL A 51 -23.05 18.29 -20.81
CA VAL A 51 -22.60 17.87 -19.48
C VAL A 51 -21.09 18.04 -19.34
N MET A 52 -20.30 17.61 -20.33
CA MET A 52 -18.84 17.78 -20.29
C MET A 52 -18.42 19.24 -20.22
N GLU A 53 -19.03 20.10 -21.04
CA GLU A 53 -18.80 21.55 -20.99
C GLU A 53 -19.11 22.11 -19.60
N LEU A 54 -20.27 21.77 -19.03
CA LEU A 54 -20.65 22.17 -17.68
C LEU A 54 -19.62 21.71 -16.63
N LEU A 55 -19.15 20.47 -16.69
CA LEU A 55 -18.16 19.94 -15.75
C LEU A 55 -16.80 20.65 -15.85
N VAL A 56 -16.40 21.14 -17.04
CA VAL A 56 -15.19 21.97 -17.19
C VAL A 56 -15.33 23.27 -16.40
N HIS A 57 -16.46 23.96 -16.52
CA HIS A 57 -16.72 25.17 -15.75
C HIS A 57 -16.80 24.91 -14.25
N VAL A 58 -17.50 23.85 -13.84
CA VAL A 58 -17.57 23.42 -12.43
C VAL A 58 -16.16 23.17 -11.88
N ASN A 59 -15.31 22.43 -12.60
CA ASN A 59 -13.93 22.14 -12.18
C ASN A 59 -13.10 23.41 -12.02
N LYS A 60 -13.21 24.36 -12.94
CA LYS A 60 -12.49 25.65 -12.85
C LYS A 60 -12.87 26.40 -11.58
N ARG A 61 -14.18 26.47 -11.27
CA ARG A 61 -14.67 27.19 -10.08
C ARG A 61 -14.29 26.50 -8.78
N ILE A 62 -14.48 25.17 -8.69
CA ILE A 62 -14.13 24.39 -7.49
C ILE A 62 -12.63 24.47 -7.18
N LYS A 63 -11.77 24.44 -8.21
CA LYS A 63 -10.31 24.54 -8.04
C LYS A 63 -9.88 25.92 -7.55
N SER A 64 -10.56 26.99 -7.99
CA SER A 64 -10.27 28.36 -7.53
C SER A 64 -10.72 28.65 -6.09
N ARG A 65 -11.60 27.80 -5.52
CA ARG A 65 -12.26 28.02 -4.23
C ARG A 65 -12.12 26.78 -3.35
N PRO A 66 -11.01 26.66 -2.59
CA PRO A 66 -10.70 25.44 -1.83
C PRO A 66 -11.64 25.18 -0.65
N LYS A 67 -12.33 26.21 -0.14
CA LYS A 67 -13.24 26.11 1.01
C LYS A 67 -14.61 25.51 0.69
N ILE A 68 -15.00 25.48 -0.58
CA ILE A 68 -16.29 24.95 -1.01
C ILE A 68 -16.35 23.45 -0.78
N GLN A 69 -17.39 23.02 -0.09
CA GLN A 69 -17.71 21.62 0.17
C GLN A 69 -18.39 20.96 -1.03
N LEU A 70 -18.16 19.67 -1.18
CA LEU A 70 -18.79 18.84 -2.19
C LEU A 70 -19.71 17.82 -1.50
N PRO A 71 -20.76 17.32 -2.19
CA PRO A 71 -21.70 16.34 -1.62
C PRO A 71 -21.08 14.93 -1.60
N VAL A 72 -19.98 14.74 -0.86
CA VAL A 72 -19.17 13.52 -0.87
C VAL A 72 -19.97 12.29 -0.47
N GLU A 73 -20.86 12.39 0.51
CA GLU A 73 -21.73 11.30 0.96
C GLU A 73 -22.64 10.81 -0.18
N THR A 74 -23.34 11.72 -0.86
CA THR A 74 -24.17 11.40 -2.03
C THR A 74 -23.34 10.83 -3.18
N LEU A 75 -22.14 11.37 -3.41
CA LEU A 75 -21.23 10.87 -4.45
C LEU A 75 -20.73 9.46 -4.15
N LEU A 76 -20.47 9.12 -2.88
CA LEU A 76 -20.07 7.77 -2.47
C LEU A 76 -21.20 6.76 -2.71
N VAL A 77 -22.44 7.11 -2.35
CA VAL A 77 -23.62 6.26 -2.64
C VAL A 77 -23.76 6.03 -4.15
N GLN A 78 -23.66 7.08 -4.96
CA GLN A 78 -23.70 6.96 -6.42
C GLN A 78 -22.53 6.12 -6.97
N TYR A 79 -21.35 6.25 -6.39
CA TYR A 79 -20.16 5.53 -6.83
C TYR A 79 -20.24 4.03 -6.51
N GLN A 80 -20.93 3.66 -5.42
CA GLN A 80 -21.16 2.27 -5.01
C GLN A 80 -22.24 1.55 -5.83
N ASP A 81 -23.11 2.28 -6.53
CA ASP A 81 -24.17 1.68 -7.34
C ASP A 81 -23.60 0.73 -8.41
N PRO A 82 -23.91 -0.58 -8.36
CA PRO A 82 -23.42 -1.55 -9.33
C PRO A 82 -24.02 -1.34 -10.73
N ALA A 83 -25.16 -0.64 -10.84
CA ALA A 83 -25.78 -0.30 -12.12
C ALA A 83 -25.17 0.96 -12.76
N ALA A 84 -24.34 1.71 -12.04
CA ALA A 84 -23.73 2.92 -12.57
C ALA A 84 -22.77 2.60 -13.72
N ALA A 85 -22.95 3.27 -14.86
CA ALA A 85 -22.06 3.13 -16.01
C ALA A 85 -20.61 3.47 -15.61
N SER A 86 -19.63 2.72 -16.16
CA SER A 86 -18.21 2.93 -15.85
C SER A 86 -17.76 4.37 -16.11
N PHE A 87 -18.31 5.01 -17.15
CA PHE A 87 -18.04 6.40 -17.47
C PHE A 87 -18.49 7.36 -16.35
N VAL A 88 -19.66 7.13 -15.76
CA VAL A 88 -20.16 7.91 -14.61
C VAL A 88 -19.28 7.66 -13.39
N THR A 89 -18.93 6.41 -13.12
CA THR A 89 -18.08 5.99 -12.00
C THR A 89 -16.70 6.68 -12.07
N ASN A 90 -16.09 6.72 -13.25
CA ASN A 90 -14.78 7.34 -13.50
C ASN A 90 -14.78 8.86 -13.24
N PHE A 91 -15.88 9.55 -13.53
CA PHE A 91 -15.99 10.97 -13.22
C PHE A 91 -16.37 11.22 -11.75
N THR A 92 -17.21 10.36 -11.17
CA THR A 92 -17.66 10.50 -9.78
C THR A 92 -16.49 10.44 -8.81
N ILE A 93 -15.53 9.52 -9.01
CA ILE A 93 -14.34 9.42 -8.15
C ILE A 93 -13.47 10.69 -8.16
N ILE A 94 -13.43 11.44 -9.26
CA ILE A 94 -12.66 12.70 -9.33
C ILE A 94 -13.20 13.70 -8.30
N TYR A 95 -14.53 13.80 -8.19
CA TYR A 95 -15.18 14.70 -7.23
C TYR A 95 -15.09 14.18 -5.79
N ILE A 96 -15.05 12.87 -5.58
CA ILE A 96 -14.77 12.29 -4.26
C ILE A 96 -13.35 12.65 -3.82
N LYS A 97 -12.34 12.47 -4.69
CA LYS A 97 -10.94 12.82 -4.41
C LYS A 97 -10.76 14.31 -4.12
N MET A 98 -11.48 15.17 -4.84
CA MET A 98 -11.44 16.62 -4.61
C MET A 98 -12.20 17.06 -3.37
N GLY A 99 -13.30 16.38 -3.04
CA GLY A 99 -14.24 16.78 -2.00
C GLY A 99 -13.89 16.24 -0.62
N TYR A 100 -13.46 14.98 -0.53
CA TYR A 100 -13.22 14.32 0.75
C TYR A 100 -12.19 15.05 1.64
N PRO A 101 -11.01 15.48 1.13
CA PRO A 101 -10.03 16.22 1.94
C PRO A 101 -10.52 17.60 2.40
N ARG A 102 -11.60 18.14 1.82
CA ARG A 102 -12.17 19.45 2.17
C ARG A 102 -13.16 19.37 3.34
N LEU A 103 -13.70 18.18 3.60
CA LEU A 103 -14.60 17.94 4.72
C LEU A 103 -13.89 18.20 6.03
N ASP A 104 -14.66 18.48 7.07
CA ASP A 104 -14.16 18.49 8.44
C ASP A 104 -13.68 17.08 8.85
N VAL A 105 -12.72 17.04 9.76
CA VAL A 105 -12.08 15.79 10.19
C VAL A 105 -13.09 14.81 10.78
N ALA A 106 -14.14 15.29 11.46
CA ALA A 106 -15.15 14.43 12.05
C ALA A 106 -15.97 13.72 10.96
N LYS A 107 -16.43 14.45 9.94
CA LYS A 107 -17.15 13.85 8.80
C LYS A 107 -16.26 12.95 7.94
N GLN A 108 -14.96 13.26 7.79
CA GLN A 108 -14.01 12.34 7.16
C GLN A 108 -13.97 10.99 7.92
N CYS A 109 -13.81 11.03 9.25
CA CYS A 109 -13.79 9.83 10.08
C CYS A 109 -15.11 9.03 10.00
N GLU A 110 -16.25 9.72 9.92
CA GLU A 110 -17.56 9.10 9.73
C GLU A 110 -17.67 8.35 8.39
N LEU A 111 -17.13 8.92 7.32
CA LEU A 111 -17.19 8.34 5.97
C LEU A 111 -16.06 7.34 5.65
N ALA A 112 -15.05 7.21 6.52
CA ALA A 112 -13.91 6.31 6.30
C ALA A 112 -14.32 4.83 6.06
N PRO A 113 -15.29 4.24 6.80
CA PRO A 113 -15.78 2.89 6.50
C PRO A 113 -16.45 2.79 5.11
N THR A 114 -17.13 3.85 4.69
CA THR A 114 -17.77 3.93 3.37
C THR A 114 -16.73 3.96 2.25
N LEU A 115 -15.58 4.63 2.44
CA LEU A 115 -14.48 4.58 1.48
C LEU A 115 -13.99 3.14 1.26
N LEU A 116 -13.81 2.38 2.34
CA LEU A 116 -13.33 1.01 2.26
C LEU A 116 -14.33 0.09 1.54
N THR A 117 -15.62 0.22 1.86
CA THR A 117 -16.67 -0.56 1.17
C THR A 117 -16.82 -0.15 -0.29
N ALA A 118 -16.58 1.12 -0.63
CA ALA A 118 -16.63 1.63 -2.00
C ALA A 118 -15.53 1.11 -2.93
N MET A 119 -14.41 0.59 -2.39
CA MET A 119 -13.34 0.00 -3.18
C MET A 119 -13.74 -1.33 -3.83
N GLU A 120 -14.74 -2.01 -3.27
CA GLU A 120 -15.11 -3.34 -3.72
C GLU A 120 -15.51 -3.33 -5.20
N SER A 121 -15.01 -4.33 -5.95
CA SER A 121 -15.27 -4.51 -7.38
C SER A 121 -14.79 -3.38 -8.30
N LYS A 122 -14.09 -2.36 -7.78
CA LYS A 122 -13.54 -1.27 -8.58
C LYS A 122 -12.18 -1.62 -9.17
N PRO A 123 -11.76 -0.99 -10.29
CA PRO A 123 -10.41 -1.16 -10.82
C PRO A 123 -9.34 -0.73 -9.82
N GLU A 124 -8.18 -1.38 -9.86
CA GLU A 124 -7.06 -1.14 -8.93
C GLU A 124 -6.66 0.34 -8.78
N PRO A 125 -6.53 1.16 -9.86
CA PRO A 125 -6.20 2.58 -9.70
C PRO A 125 -7.23 3.39 -8.90
N GLN A 126 -8.50 2.96 -8.95
CA GLN A 126 -9.58 3.60 -8.19
C GLN A 126 -9.57 3.16 -6.74
N GLN A 127 -9.29 1.88 -6.48
CA GLN A 127 -9.07 1.38 -5.12
C GLN A 127 -7.92 2.15 -4.46
N ASP A 128 -6.81 2.31 -5.17
CA ASP A 128 -5.64 3.06 -4.68
C ASP A 128 -5.96 4.52 -4.41
N SER A 129 -6.73 5.16 -5.29
CA SER A 129 -7.20 6.52 -5.07
C SER A 129 -8.04 6.66 -3.81
N LEU A 130 -8.88 5.68 -3.48
CA LEU A 130 -9.66 5.66 -2.24
C LEU A 130 -8.76 5.34 -1.02
N MET A 131 -7.74 4.49 -1.18
CA MET A 131 -6.78 4.16 -0.10
C MET A 131 -5.99 5.40 0.32
N HIS A 132 -5.62 6.23 -0.67
CA HIS A 132 -4.97 7.52 -0.48
C HIS A 132 -5.79 8.51 0.35
N LEU A 133 -7.12 8.40 0.32
CA LEU A 133 -8.03 9.20 1.16
C LEU A 133 -8.21 8.57 2.55
N LEU A 134 -8.28 7.23 2.59
CA LEU A 134 -8.53 6.47 3.81
C LEU A 134 -7.36 6.55 4.80
N ILE A 135 -6.13 6.26 4.36
CA ILE A 135 -4.97 6.11 5.25
C ILE A 135 -4.70 7.36 6.12
N PRO A 136 -4.69 8.59 5.59
CA PRO A 136 -4.53 9.78 6.42
C PRO A 136 -5.65 9.94 7.45
N THR A 137 -6.88 9.54 7.11
CA THR A 137 -8.04 9.63 8.01
C THR A 137 -7.87 8.73 9.23
N LEU A 138 -7.23 7.55 9.08
CA LEU A 138 -7.05 6.58 10.17
C LEU A 138 -6.31 7.16 11.39
N TYR A 139 -5.47 8.18 11.20
CA TYR A 139 -4.76 8.85 12.29
C TYR A 139 -5.70 9.62 13.24
N HIS A 140 -6.78 10.17 12.70
CA HIS A 140 -7.76 10.98 13.41
C HIS A 140 -8.94 10.18 13.95
N MET A 141 -9.12 8.95 13.47
CA MET A 141 -10.18 8.08 13.95
C MET A 141 -10.03 7.75 15.43
N LYS A 142 -11.15 7.73 16.13
CA LYS A 142 -11.25 7.27 17.51
C LYS A 142 -11.83 5.86 17.49
N TYR A 143 -11.03 4.88 17.89
CA TYR A 143 -11.47 3.50 17.94
C TYR A 143 -12.10 3.21 19.31
N PRO A 144 -13.20 2.46 19.36
CA PRO A 144 -13.77 2.03 20.62
C PRO A 144 -12.78 1.06 21.32
N THR A 145 -12.42 1.38 22.57
CA THR A 145 -11.58 0.54 23.42
C THR A 145 -12.37 -0.59 24.09
N GLU A 146 -13.70 -0.52 24.06
CA GLU A 146 -14.60 -1.50 24.68
C GLU A 146 -15.00 -2.59 23.66
N PRO A 147 -14.87 -3.89 24.00
CA PRO A 147 -15.18 -5.00 23.10
C PRO A 147 -16.67 -5.14 22.75
N SER A 148 -17.55 -4.37 23.41
CA SER A 148 -19.00 -4.37 23.18
C SER A 148 -19.46 -3.45 22.05
N LYS A 149 -18.63 -2.50 21.62
CA LYS A 149 -18.97 -1.58 20.52
C LYS A 149 -18.47 -2.17 19.21
N ALA A 150 -19.39 -2.30 18.25
CA ALA A 150 -19.08 -2.81 16.92
C ALA A 150 -17.92 -2.04 16.30
N SER A 151 -17.02 -2.77 15.63
CA SER A 151 -15.93 -2.16 14.87
C SER A 151 -16.50 -1.15 13.87
N PRO A 152 -15.94 0.06 13.75
CA PRO A 152 -16.39 1.01 12.74
C PRO A 152 -16.25 0.46 11.32
N PHE A 153 -15.39 -0.53 11.11
CA PHE A 153 -15.23 -1.23 9.85
C PHE A 153 -15.85 -2.63 9.90
N VAL A 154 -16.71 -2.94 8.95
CA VAL A 154 -17.27 -4.29 8.73
C VAL A 154 -16.30 -5.09 7.86
N LEU A 155 -15.17 -5.51 8.44
CA LEU A 155 -14.06 -6.15 7.69
C LEU A 155 -14.29 -7.64 7.43
N THR A 156 -15.12 -8.30 8.25
CA THR A 156 -15.36 -9.76 8.21
C THR A 156 -16.02 -10.22 6.90
N GLU A 157 -16.78 -9.35 6.25
CA GLU A 157 -17.54 -9.70 5.04
C GLU A 157 -16.70 -9.64 3.76
N LYS A 158 -15.53 -8.98 3.78
CA LYS A 158 -14.79 -8.61 2.55
C LYS A 158 -13.28 -8.90 2.64
N PRO A 159 -12.86 -10.17 2.63
CA PRO A 159 -11.46 -10.56 2.84
C PRO A 159 -10.51 -10.03 1.76
N LYS A 160 -10.96 -9.89 0.50
CA LYS A 160 -10.13 -9.36 -0.60
C LYS A 160 -9.76 -7.89 -0.40
N THR A 161 -10.74 -7.07 -0.01
CA THR A 161 -10.51 -5.64 0.25
C THR A 161 -9.61 -5.44 1.46
N VAL A 162 -9.79 -6.26 2.51
CA VAL A 162 -8.89 -6.27 3.68
C VAL A 162 -7.47 -6.63 3.27
N HIS A 163 -7.28 -7.65 2.44
CA HIS A 163 -5.96 -8.01 1.94
C HIS A 163 -5.29 -6.85 1.20
N GLN A 164 -6.02 -6.18 0.29
CA GLN A 164 -5.52 -5.02 -0.45
C GLN A 164 -5.17 -3.84 0.47
N LEU A 165 -5.97 -3.62 1.52
CA LEU A 165 -5.72 -2.61 2.55
C LEU A 165 -4.42 -2.92 3.30
N LEU A 166 -4.25 -4.16 3.73
CA LEU A 166 -3.06 -4.58 4.45
C LEU A 166 -1.81 -4.51 3.57
N GLU A 167 -1.88 -4.89 2.30
CA GLU A 167 -0.74 -4.72 1.39
C GLU A 167 -0.38 -3.24 1.22
N PHE A 168 -1.38 -2.36 1.00
CA PHE A 168 -1.13 -0.92 0.90
C PHE A 168 -0.54 -0.33 2.20
N MET A 169 -1.06 -0.74 3.37
CA MET A 169 -0.51 -0.32 4.67
C MET A 169 0.94 -0.74 4.85
N LEU A 170 1.31 -1.95 4.40
CA LEU A 170 2.69 -2.43 4.45
C LEU A 170 3.59 -1.57 3.56
N ASP A 171 3.13 -1.25 2.35
CA ASP A 171 3.84 -0.38 1.41
C ASP A 171 4.06 1.03 2.01
N VAL A 172 3.05 1.60 2.67
CA VAL A 172 3.15 2.88 3.37
C VAL A 172 4.16 2.82 4.52
N LEU A 173 4.19 1.73 5.30
CA LEU A 173 5.14 1.55 6.40
C LEU A 173 6.58 1.44 5.88
N LEU A 174 6.79 0.77 4.75
CA LEU A 174 8.10 0.63 4.10
C LEU A 174 8.57 1.90 3.39
N MET A 175 7.65 2.84 3.09
CA MET A 175 7.99 4.08 2.41
C MET A 175 8.94 4.97 3.25
N PRO A 176 10.09 5.38 2.69
CA PRO A 176 10.99 6.34 3.35
C PRO A 176 10.48 7.79 3.26
N TYR A 177 10.77 8.59 4.28
CA TYR A 177 10.24 9.96 4.44
C TYR A 177 10.75 11.00 3.43
N GLY A 178 11.86 10.74 2.75
CA GLY A 178 12.52 11.72 1.86
C GLY A 178 12.63 11.28 0.41
N PHE A 179 11.89 10.25 0.00
CA PHE A 179 12.02 9.72 -1.35
C PHE A 179 11.23 10.54 -2.36
N VAL A 180 11.89 10.92 -3.45
CA VAL A 180 11.29 11.62 -4.59
C VAL A 180 11.47 10.73 -5.81
N LEU A 181 10.38 10.44 -6.50
CA LEU A 181 10.41 9.69 -7.74
C LEU A 181 10.96 10.61 -8.85
N ASN A 182 12.24 10.48 -9.18
CA ASN A 182 12.83 11.15 -10.34
C ASN A 182 12.35 10.45 -11.63
N GLU A 183 11.23 10.86 -12.21
CA GLU A 183 10.91 10.48 -13.59
C GLU A 183 11.79 11.31 -14.56
N PRO A 184 12.49 10.67 -15.52
CA PRO A 184 13.20 11.43 -16.54
C PRO A 184 12.17 12.24 -17.37
N PRO A 185 12.42 13.54 -17.63
CA PRO A 185 11.47 14.37 -18.35
C PRO A 185 11.31 13.87 -19.79
N SER A 186 10.13 13.36 -20.13
CA SER A 186 9.73 13.13 -21.53
C SER A 186 9.41 14.47 -22.19
N ARG A 187 10.41 15.14 -22.77
CA ARG A 187 10.21 16.22 -23.75
C ARG A 187 11.13 15.99 -24.95
N PRO A 188 10.61 15.92 -26.18
CA PRO A 188 11.46 16.01 -27.36
C PRO A 188 11.92 17.47 -27.50
N ALA A 189 13.21 17.72 -27.34
CA ALA A 189 13.84 19.01 -27.67
C ALA A 189 14.73 18.84 -28.91
N PRO A 190 14.72 19.81 -29.84
CA PRO A 190 15.32 19.67 -31.17
C PRO A 190 16.84 19.77 -31.17
N SER A 191 17.43 19.12 -32.16
CA SER A 191 18.86 19.05 -32.47
C SER A 191 19.46 20.40 -32.87
N SER A 192 20.68 20.69 -32.38
CA SER A 192 21.69 21.47 -33.11
C SER A 192 23.11 21.20 -32.57
N PRO A 193 24.16 21.29 -33.41
CA PRO A 193 25.46 20.64 -33.19
C PRO A 193 26.58 21.64 -32.83
N GLN A 194 27.52 21.26 -31.95
CA GLN A 194 28.91 21.73 -32.02
C GLN A 194 29.83 20.90 -31.11
N GLY A 195 31.00 20.55 -31.66
CA GLY A 195 31.86 19.48 -31.15
C GLY A 195 33.01 19.89 -30.24
N GLY A 196 33.90 18.91 -30.02
CA GLY A 196 35.19 19.07 -29.35
C GLY A 196 35.48 17.90 -28.41
N ALA A 197 36.37 16.99 -28.83
CA ALA A 197 36.73 15.76 -28.14
C ALA A 197 37.70 15.98 -26.97
N ALA A 198 37.55 15.20 -25.88
CA ALA A 198 38.66 14.65 -25.10
C ALA A 198 38.19 13.48 -24.21
N ALA A 199 39.08 12.51 -24.06
CA ALA A 199 38.90 11.12 -23.64
C ALA A 199 38.42 10.85 -22.20
N GLY A 200 37.74 9.69 -22.05
CA GLY A 200 37.95 8.79 -20.92
C GLY A 200 36.97 8.86 -19.76
N ALA A 201 35.72 8.43 -19.95
CA ALA A 201 34.88 7.99 -18.84
C ALA A 201 33.87 6.94 -19.32
N ALA A 202 33.78 5.87 -18.54
CA ALA A 202 32.80 4.80 -18.72
C ALA A 202 31.40 5.36 -18.95
N ALA A 203 30.67 4.75 -19.88
CA ALA A 203 29.29 5.07 -20.18
C ALA A 203 28.47 5.24 -18.88
N PRO A 204 27.74 6.35 -18.69
CA PRO A 204 26.81 6.44 -17.57
C PRO A 204 25.71 5.42 -17.82
N ALA A 205 25.69 4.38 -16.99
CA ALA A 205 24.55 3.48 -16.90
C ALA A 205 23.29 4.34 -16.77
N GLN A 206 22.31 4.09 -17.64
CA GLN A 206 21.02 4.77 -17.61
C GLN A 206 20.47 4.76 -16.18
N ASN A 207 20.39 5.93 -15.54
CA ASN A 207 19.81 6.11 -14.21
C ASN A 207 18.31 5.86 -14.28
N LEU A 208 17.89 4.59 -14.29
CA LEU A 208 16.50 4.22 -14.01
C LEU A 208 16.23 4.44 -12.51
N PRO A 209 15.01 4.88 -12.12
CA PRO A 209 14.64 5.02 -10.72
C PRO A 209 14.81 3.67 -10.02
N GLN A 210 15.63 3.60 -8.98
CA GLN A 210 15.67 2.42 -8.10
C GLN A 210 14.58 2.58 -7.03
N PRO A 211 13.71 1.57 -6.82
CA PRO A 211 12.73 1.62 -5.74
C PRO A 211 13.43 1.56 -4.37
N PRO A 212 12.84 2.15 -3.32
CA PRO A 212 13.31 1.99 -1.96
C PRO A 212 13.40 0.52 -1.53
N PRO A 213 14.28 0.20 -0.57
CA PRO A 213 14.40 -1.15 -0.04
C PRO A 213 13.06 -1.69 0.48
N GLY A 214 12.67 -2.89 0.07
CA GLY A 214 11.42 -3.52 0.48
C GLY A 214 10.22 -3.28 -0.45
N MET A 215 10.33 -2.35 -1.39
CA MET A 215 9.23 -1.98 -2.28
C MET A 215 9.53 -2.34 -3.74
N SER A 216 8.47 -2.52 -4.52
CA SER A 216 8.54 -2.57 -5.98
C SER A 216 8.34 -1.16 -6.58
N LEU A 217 8.76 -0.93 -7.82
CA LEU A 217 8.51 0.36 -8.50
C LEU A 217 7.01 0.65 -8.60
N TYR A 218 6.21 -0.39 -8.77
CA TYR A 218 4.76 -0.31 -8.73
C TYR A 218 4.24 0.16 -7.36
N ALA A 219 4.68 -0.47 -6.27
CA ALA A 219 4.27 -0.10 -4.91
C ALA A 219 4.62 1.36 -4.56
N VAL A 220 5.78 1.83 -5.03
CA VAL A 220 6.20 3.23 -4.84
C VAL A 220 5.26 4.19 -5.58
N LYS A 221 4.98 3.93 -6.87
CA LYS A 221 4.05 4.76 -7.65
C LYS A 221 2.65 4.76 -7.04
N ARG A 222 2.21 3.59 -6.57
CA ARG A 222 0.94 3.37 -5.89
C ARG A 222 0.82 4.21 -4.62
N VAL A 223 1.83 4.23 -3.75
CA VAL A 223 1.80 4.99 -2.50
C VAL A 223 2.08 6.49 -2.69
N ILE A 224 2.85 6.91 -3.70
CA ILE A 224 2.99 8.35 -4.00
C ILE A 224 1.70 8.92 -4.61
N GLY A 225 1.04 8.14 -5.48
CA GLY A 225 -0.18 8.59 -6.14
C GLY A 225 0.00 9.87 -6.95
N GLU A 226 -1.04 10.70 -7.01
CA GLU A 226 -1.02 12.00 -7.71
C GLU A 226 -0.44 13.13 -6.86
N VAL A 227 -0.55 13.02 -5.53
CA VAL A 227 -0.10 14.04 -4.58
C VAL A 227 0.77 13.37 -3.55
N GLN A 228 2.05 13.68 -3.58
CA GLN A 228 3.02 13.16 -2.61
C GLN A 228 2.75 13.76 -1.23
N TRP A 229 2.67 12.90 -0.21
CA TRP A 229 2.54 13.33 1.18
C TRP A 229 3.82 14.00 1.69
N SER A 230 3.65 14.99 2.56
CA SER A 230 4.79 15.56 3.29
C SER A 230 5.38 14.53 4.26
N PRO A 231 6.65 14.68 4.69
CA PRO A 231 7.26 13.79 5.68
C PRO A 231 6.46 13.70 6.99
N GLU A 232 5.83 14.79 7.41
CA GLU A 232 4.98 14.88 8.62
C GLU A 232 3.65 14.16 8.40
N GLN A 233 3.03 14.33 7.23
CA GLN A 233 1.81 13.60 6.88
C GLN A 233 2.05 12.10 6.79
N LEU A 234 3.20 11.68 6.23
CA LEU A 234 3.57 10.27 6.18
C LEU A 234 3.75 9.70 7.59
N GLU A 235 4.37 10.44 8.52
CA GLU A 235 4.45 10.02 9.92
C GLU A 235 3.07 9.80 10.54
N GLN A 236 2.15 10.75 10.33
CA GLN A 236 0.77 10.65 10.80
C GLN A 236 0.06 9.43 10.19
N CYS A 237 0.25 9.18 8.90
CA CYS A 237 -0.28 7.99 8.22
C CYS A 237 0.22 6.70 8.87
N LYS A 238 1.54 6.58 9.10
CA LYS A 238 2.12 5.40 9.76
C LYS A 238 1.61 5.22 11.19
N LEU A 239 1.51 6.30 11.97
CA LEU A 239 0.90 6.25 13.30
C LEU A 239 -0.58 5.84 13.25
N GLY A 240 -1.33 6.32 12.26
CA GLY A 240 -2.72 5.93 12.03
C GLY A 240 -2.86 4.44 11.74
N ILE A 241 -1.95 3.86 10.96
CA ILE A 241 -1.90 2.41 10.70
C ILE A 241 -1.63 1.64 12.00
N VAL A 242 -0.67 2.08 12.83
CA VAL A 242 -0.39 1.41 14.11
C VAL A 242 -1.62 1.46 15.03
N LYS A 243 -2.29 2.61 15.15
CA LYS A 243 -3.54 2.76 15.94
C LYS A 243 -4.68 1.89 15.40
N PHE A 244 -4.80 1.78 14.08
CA PHE A 244 -5.80 0.90 13.45
C PHE A 244 -5.56 -0.59 13.80
N ILE A 245 -4.30 -1.01 13.86
CA ILE A 245 -3.91 -2.37 14.27
C ILE A 245 -4.07 -2.57 15.79
N GLU A 246 -3.74 -1.55 16.60
CA GLU A 246 -3.95 -1.54 18.05
C GLU A 246 -5.42 -1.80 18.39
N ALA A 247 -6.33 -1.16 17.66
CA ALA A 247 -7.78 -1.30 17.80
C ALA A 247 -8.37 -2.67 17.39
N GLN A 248 -7.54 -3.67 17.12
CA GLN A 248 -7.93 -5.06 16.81
C GLN A 248 -9.00 -5.19 15.71
N GLN A 249 -9.00 -4.28 14.75
CA GLN A 249 -9.96 -4.31 13.64
C GLN A 249 -9.75 -5.54 12.73
N VAL A 250 -8.49 -6.01 12.63
CA VAL A 250 -8.05 -7.12 11.78
C VAL A 250 -7.35 -8.17 12.65
N PRO A 251 -7.46 -9.48 12.34
CA PRO A 251 -6.76 -10.53 13.06
C PRO A 251 -5.25 -10.29 13.20
N GLU A 252 -4.70 -10.59 14.39
CA GLU A 252 -3.29 -10.34 14.74
C GLU A 252 -2.31 -11.12 13.85
N VAL A 253 -2.73 -12.29 13.36
CA VAL A 253 -1.95 -13.15 12.46
C VAL A 253 -1.56 -12.42 11.17
N GLU A 254 -2.43 -11.55 10.64
CA GLU A 254 -2.17 -10.84 9.39
C GLU A 254 -1.41 -9.53 9.57
N THR A 255 -1.50 -8.93 10.76
CA THR A 255 -1.00 -7.59 11.09
C THR A 255 0.33 -7.58 11.86
N VAL A 256 0.74 -8.70 12.46
CA VAL A 256 2.02 -8.78 13.21
C VAL A 256 3.22 -8.36 12.38
N VAL A 257 3.27 -8.72 11.09
CA VAL A 257 4.38 -8.35 10.21
C VAL A 257 4.46 -6.84 10.02
N HIS A 258 3.31 -6.16 9.94
CA HIS A 258 3.24 -4.70 9.87
C HIS A 258 3.79 -4.06 11.13
N LEU A 259 3.46 -4.57 12.32
CA LEU A 259 4.01 -4.07 13.59
C LEU A 259 5.53 -4.25 13.66
N VAL A 260 6.04 -5.40 13.22
CA VAL A 260 7.50 -5.65 13.16
C VAL A 260 8.18 -4.66 12.22
N VAL A 261 7.61 -4.40 11.04
CA VAL A 261 8.15 -3.40 10.10
C VAL A 261 8.05 -1.99 10.69
N ALA A 262 6.92 -1.60 11.27
CA ALA A 262 6.72 -0.29 11.90
C ALA A 262 7.69 -0.04 13.08
N SER A 263 8.04 -1.08 13.85
CA SER A 263 9.03 -1.00 14.93
C SER A 263 10.45 -0.63 14.48
N SER A 264 10.72 -0.79 13.18
CA SER A 264 11.99 -0.48 12.55
C SER A 264 12.02 0.90 11.89
N ASP A 265 10.98 1.72 12.08
CA ASP A 265 10.89 3.05 11.48
C ASP A 265 12.03 3.99 11.96
N THR A 266 12.28 5.06 11.20
CA THR A 266 13.28 6.08 11.55
C THR A 266 12.78 7.09 12.58
N ARG A 267 11.48 7.36 12.61
CA ARG A 267 10.87 8.26 13.60
C ARG A 267 10.50 7.48 14.86
N HIS A 268 10.93 8.02 16.01
CA HIS A 268 10.75 7.36 17.31
C HIS A 268 9.29 7.19 17.72
N SER A 269 8.41 8.12 17.34
CA SER A 269 6.97 8.08 17.59
C SER A 269 6.34 6.78 17.06
N VAL A 270 6.57 6.46 15.78
CA VAL A 270 6.07 5.26 15.11
C VAL A 270 6.71 4.01 15.68
N ALA A 271 8.04 4.01 15.80
CA ALA A 271 8.79 2.84 16.27
C ALA A 271 8.39 2.45 17.71
N THR A 272 8.24 3.42 18.60
CA THR A 272 7.90 3.17 20.02
C THR A 272 6.47 2.68 20.16
N ALA A 273 5.51 3.28 19.44
CA ALA A 273 4.11 2.84 19.45
C ALA A 273 3.98 1.38 18.97
N ALA A 274 4.67 1.03 17.86
CA ALA A 274 4.67 -0.32 17.34
C ALA A 274 5.38 -1.32 18.27
N ASP A 275 6.52 -0.96 18.88
CA ASP A 275 7.24 -1.82 19.83
C ASP A 275 6.41 -2.09 21.11
N LEU A 276 5.62 -1.12 21.57
CA LEU A 276 4.74 -1.29 22.73
C LEU A 276 3.63 -2.30 22.43
N GLU A 277 2.95 -2.13 21.30
CA GLU A 277 1.91 -3.05 20.83
C GLU A 277 2.43 -4.46 20.59
N LEU A 278 3.60 -4.59 19.97
CA LEU A 278 4.21 -5.88 19.69
C LEU A 278 4.55 -6.64 20.99
N LYS A 279 4.99 -5.94 22.03
CA LYS A 279 5.25 -6.54 23.36
C LYS A 279 3.97 -6.95 24.06
N SER A 280 2.93 -6.13 23.99
CA SER A 280 1.61 -6.42 24.55
C SER A 280 1.01 -7.72 23.99
N LYS A 281 1.13 -7.89 22.66
CA LYS A 281 0.56 -9.05 21.92
C LYS A 281 1.51 -10.25 21.81
N GLN A 282 2.75 -10.15 22.32
CA GLN A 282 3.78 -11.17 22.14
C GLN A 282 3.39 -12.54 22.68
N SER A 283 2.60 -12.61 23.75
CA SER A 283 2.13 -13.86 24.36
C SER A 283 0.96 -14.52 23.63
N ILE A 284 0.21 -13.74 22.84
CA ILE A 284 -0.98 -14.18 22.10
C ILE A 284 -0.58 -14.72 20.72
N ILE A 285 0.46 -14.13 20.12
CA ILE A 285 0.91 -14.45 18.77
C ILE A 285 1.68 -15.78 18.73
N ASP A 286 1.20 -16.71 17.93
CA ASP A 286 1.95 -17.92 17.58
C ASP A 286 2.97 -17.65 16.47
N TRP A 287 4.23 -17.50 16.86
CA TRP A 287 5.36 -17.31 15.95
C TRP A 287 5.70 -18.55 15.10
N ASN A 288 5.08 -19.70 15.36
CA ASN A 288 5.18 -20.89 14.52
C ASN A 288 4.11 -20.95 13.43
N ASN A 289 3.23 -19.95 13.30
CA ASN A 289 2.23 -19.96 12.25
C ASN A 289 2.88 -19.81 10.85
N PRO A 290 2.63 -20.73 9.89
CA PRO A 290 3.23 -20.69 8.56
C PRO A 290 2.88 -19.42 7.77
N LEU A 291 1.71 -18.80 7.99
CA LEU A 291 1.31 -17.58 7.30
C LEU A 291 2.21 -16.39 7.67
N ILE A 292 2.53 -16.25 8.95
CA ILE A 292 3.40 -15.20 9.49
C ILE A 292 4.82 -15.39 8.95
N ILE A 293 5.32 -16.62 9.02
CA ILE A 293 6.67 -16.98 8.58
C ILE A 293 6.85 -16.73 7.08
N ASN A 294 5.91 -17.21 6.25
CA ASN A 294 5.95 -16.99 4.80
C ASN A 294 5.92 -15.50 4.45
N LYS A 295 5.06 -14.72 5.13
CA LYS A 295 4.99 -13.27 4.93
C LYS A 295 6.28 -12.57 5.38
N MET A 296 6.87 -12.97 6.51
CA MET A 296 8.17 -12.45 6.96
C MET A 296 9.30 -12.78 6.00
N PHE A 297 9.36 -14.01 5.46
CA PHE A 297 10.36 -14.38 4.45
C PHE A 297 10.18 -13.59 3.16
N LYS A 298 8.94 -13.44 2.67
CA LYS A 298 8.62 -12.62 1.48
C LYS A 298 9.12 -11.19 1.66
N VAL A 299 8.83 -10.57 2.80
CA VAL A 299 9.29 -9.21 3.13
C VAL A 299 10.82 -9.16 3.30
N TYR A 300 11.43 -10.13 3.98
CA TYR A 300 12.87 -10.13 4.24
C TYR A 300 13.72 -10.26 2.96
N LEU A 301 13.33 -11.18 2.08
CA LEU A 301 14.09 -11.55 0.89
C LEU A 301 13.69 -10.75 -0.36
N GLY A 302 12.49 -10.18 -0.39
CA GLY A 302 11.88 -9.65 -1.60
C GLY A 302 11.54 -10.76 -2.60
N ASP A 303 11.20 -10.36 -3.83
CA ASP A 303 10.95 -11.32 -4.91
C ASP A 303 12.29 -11.81 -5.46
N ILE A 304 12.78 -12.91 -4.89
CA ILE A 304 14.01 -13.54 -5.34
C ILE A 304 13.75 -14.12 -6.74
N PRO A 305 14.60 -13.83 -7.74
CA PRO A 305 14.55 -14.53 -9.02
C PRO A 305 15.12 -15.94 -8.82
N LEU A 306 14.35 -16.83 -8.21
CA LEU A 306 14.61 -18.26 -8.32
C LEU A 306 14.35 -18.63 -9.78
N LYS A 307 15.38 -19.11 -10.49
CA LYS A 307 15.31 -19.67 -11.85
C LYS A 307 14.50 -20.98 -11.89
N THR A 308 13.38 -21.05 -11.17
CA THR A 308 12.57 -22.25 -11.07
C THR A 308 11.13 -21.89 -11.39
N LYS A 309 10.75 -22.24 -12.62
CA LYS A 309 9.41 -22.21 -13.25
C LYS A 309 8.85 -20.83 -13.62
N GLY A 310 9.31 -20.33 -14.77
CA GLY A 310 8.40 -19.97 -15.87
C GLY A 310 7.53 -18.71 -15.79
N ALA A 311 7.58 -17.93 -14.71
CA ALA A 311 6.91 -16.62 -14.66
C ALA A 311 7.94 -15.52 -14.41
N SER A 312 8.39 -14.86 -15.48
CA SER A 312 9.11 -13.61 -15.35
C SER A 312 8.16 -12.57 -14.76
N VAL A 313 8.17 -12.39 -13.43
CA VAL A 313 7.48 -11.26 -12.79
C VAL A 313 8.03 -9.99 -13.43
N LYS A 314 7.14 -9.13 -13.92
CA LYS A 314 7.53 -7.86 -14.55
C LYS A 314 8.47 -7.12 -13.60
N ARG A 315 9.59 -6.59 -14.12
CA ARG A 315 10.64 -5.92 -13.33
C ARG A 315 10.09 -4.80 -12.43
N GLU A 316 8.97 -4.20 -12.82
CA GLU A 316 8.28 -3.14 -12.07
C GLU A 316 7.52 -3.63 -10.82
N LEU A 317 7.11 -4.90 -10.81
CA LEU A 317 6.38 -5.56 -9.71
C LEU A 317 7.31 -6.28 -8.73
N LYS A 318 8.60 -6.38 -9.06
CA LYS A 318 9.58 -7.09 -8.25
C LYS A 318 9.91 -6.28 -7.00
N HIS A 319 9.74 -6.88 -5.83
CA HIS A 319 10.13 -6.28 -4.56
C HIS A 319 11.63 -6.43 -4.32
N GLU A 320 12.31 -5.32 -4.06
CA GLU A 320 13.69 -5.33 -3.57
C GLU A 320 13.72 -5.80 -2.10
N PRO A 321 14.80 -6.42 -1.62
CA PRO A 321 14.90 -6.84 -0.24
C PRO A 321 14.83 -5.63 0.71
N VAL A 322 14.21 -5.82 1.88
CA VAL A 322 14.06 -4.75 2.88
C VAL A 322 15.40 -4.24 3.44
N SER A 323 15.34 -3.03 4.00
CA SER A 323 16.49 -2.36 4.61
C SER A 323 17.11 -3.20 5.75
N THR A 324 18.41 -2.99 6.00
CA THR A 324 19.14 -3.69 7.08
C THR A 324 18.45 -3.53 8.44
N ARG A 325 17.83 -2.37 8.72
CA ARG A 325 17.13 -2.11 9.99
C ARG A 325 15.90 -3.00 10.16
N VAL A 326 15.08 -3.15 9.12
CA VAL A 326 13.93 -4.06 9.11
C VAL A 326 14.41 -5.51 9.29
N LYS A 327 15.47 -5.90 8.57
CA LYS A 327 16.08 -7.24 8.69
C LYS A 327 16.50 -7.56 10.13
N MET A 328 17.12 -6.61 10.83
CA MET A 328 17.56 -6.76 12.22
C MET A 328 16.39 -6.94 13.21
N LYS A 329 15.21 -6.38 12.91
CA LYS A 329 14.00 -6.57 13.73
C LYS A 329 13.27 -7.87 13.40
N ILE A 330 13.22 -8.29 12.13
CA ILE A 330 12.58 -9.55 11.71
C ILE A 330 13.37 -10.77 12.17
N LEU A 331 14.70 -10.73 12.07
CA LEU A 331 15.55 -11.90 12.28
C LEU A 331 15.38 -12.55 13.67
N PRO A 332 15.35 -11.82 14.80
CA PRO A 332 15.10 -12.42 16.12
C PRO A 332 13.78 -13.20 16.22
N HIS A 333 12.75 -12.80 15.48
CA HIS A 333 11.46 -13.49 15.46
C HIS A 333 11.51 -14.76 14.61
N LEU A 334 12.18 -14.71 13.45
CA LEU A 334 12.43 -15.91 12.64
C LEU A 334 13.29 -16.94 13.37
N LEU A 335 14.32 -16.50 14.10
CA LEU A 335 15.22 -17.39 14.84
C LEU A 335 14.54 -18.12 16.00
N ARG A 336 13.45 -17.58 16.55
CA ARG A 336 12.66 -18.21 17.63
C ARG A 336 11.67 -19.27 17.11
N SER A 337 11.36 -19.24 15.82
CA SER A 337 10.35 -20.10 15.20
C SER A 337 10.98 -21.38 14.68
N ARG A 338 10.42 -22.54 15.08
CA ARG A 338 10.92 -23.85 14.63
C ARG A 338 10.61 -24.07 13.15
N LEU A 339 9.41 -23.70 12.70
CA LEU A 339 9.01 -23.89 11.30
C LEU A 339 9.82 -23.00 10.33
N ALA A 340 10.29 -21.84 10.77
CA ALA A 340 11.16 -21.01 9.97
C ALA A 340 12.51 -21.69 9.66
N ALA A 341 13.04 -22.48 10.61
CA ALA A 341 14.26 -23.27 10.42
C ALA A 341 14.07 -24.39 9.39
N GLU A 342 12.85 -24.92 9.27
CA GLU A 342 12.50 -26.01 8.35
C GLU A 342 12.13 -25.55 6.93
N CYS A 343 11.94 -24.24 6.73
CA CYS A 343 11.48 -23.66 5.47
C CYS A 343 12.63 -23.49 4.45
N PHE A 344 12.95 -24.56 3.73
CA PHE A 344 13.93 -24.59 2.64
C PHE A 344 13.32 -24.12 1.31
N PRO A 345 14.00 -23.30 0.47
CA PRO A 345 15.37 -22.78 0.59
C PRO A 345 15.48 -21.38 1.23
N ALA A 346 14.35 -20.79 1.64
CA ALA A 346 14.29 -19.41 2.14
C ALA A 346 15.19 -19.20 3.38
N ASN A 347 15.26 -20.19 4.27
CA ASN A 347 16.11 -20.21 5.46
C ASN A 347 17.62 -19.99 5.15
N ILE A 348 18.15 -20.57 4.07
CA ILE A 348 19.55 -20.40 3.67
C ILE A 348 19.78 -19.03 3.04
N GLN A 349 18.82 -18.54 2.25
CA GLN A 349 18.93 -17.25 1.57
C GLN A 349 18.93 -16.07 2.54
N VAL A 350 18.12 -16.16 3.61
CA VAL A 350 18.12 -15.16 4.69
C VAL A 350 19.52 -15.00 5.29
N ARG A 351 20.24 -16.12 5.46
CA ARG A 351 21.60 -16.18 5.98
C ARG A 351 22.62 -15.56 5.02
N THR A 352 22.55 -15.86 3.72
CA THR A 352 23.49 -15.32 2.73
C THR A 352 23.29 -13.82 2.48
N SER A 353 22.06 -13.33 2.50
CA SER A 353 21.73 -11.91 2.28
C SER A 353 22.10 -11.00 3.46
N HIS A 354 22.30 -11.55 4.65
CA HIS A 354 22.77 -10.80 5.82
C HIS A 354 24.29 -10.55 5.78
N ASN A 355 25.06 -11.51 5.27
CA ASN A 355 26.53 -11.45 5.26
C ASN A 355 27.14 -10.47 4.24
N HIS A 356 26.36 -9.94 3.28
CA HIS A 356 26.89 -9.00 2.27
C HIS A 356 27.03 -7.55 2.79
N ASN A 357 26.43 -7.21 3.94
CA ASN A 357 26.57 -5.88 4.58
C ASN A 357 27.38 -6.03 5.86
N HIS A 358 28.71 -5.99 5.74
CA HIS A 358 29.67 -6.14 6.85
C HIS A 358 29.38 -5.17 8.00
N ILE A 359 29.11 -5.68 9.22
CA ILE A 359 29.55 -5.17 10.55
C ILE A 359 28.91 -6.02 11.68
N THR A 360 29.77 -6.56 12.55
CA THR A 360 29.53 -7.22 13.86
C THR A 360 29.55 -8.75 13.91
N ILE A 361 30.73 -9.30 13.61
CA ILE A 361 31.17 -10.65 14.00
C ILE A 361 31.41 -10.66 15.52
N ARG A 362 30.35 -10.74 16.34
CA ARG A 362 30.46 -11.15 17.77
C ARG A 362 29.11 -11.56 18.37
N SER A 363 28.04 -10.79 18.11
CA SER A 363 26.68 -11.18 18.55
C SER A 363 26.10 -12.37 17.77
N ILE A 364 26.64 -12.64 16.57
CA ILE A 364 26.18 -13.75 15.74
C ILE A 364 26.76 -15.09 16.23
N HIS A 365 27.90 -15.14 16.94
CA HIS A 365 28.46 -16.42 17.43
C HIS A 365 27.57 -17.13 18.46
N TYR A 366 26.87 -16.37 19.31
CA TYR A 366 25.90 -16.92 20.27
C TYR A 366 24.62 -17.41 19.58
N GLY A 367 24.16 -16.69 18.54
CA GLY A 367 23.05 -17.13 17.68
C GLY A 367 23.42 -18.34 16.82
N TYR A 368 24.66 -18.42 16.34
CA TYR A 368 25.20 -19.55 15.57
C TYR A 368 25.20 -20.85 16.40
N CYS A 369 25.58 -20.83 17.68
CA CYS A 369 25.53 -22.02 18.53
C CYS A 369 24.10 -22.49 18.83
N CYS A 370 23.19 -21.59 19.18
CA CYS A 370 21.79 -21.98 19.48
C CYS A 370 21.05 -22.43 18.22
N TYR A 371 21.29 -21.78 17.08
CA TYR A 371 20.63 -22.12 15.82
C TYR A 371 21.21 -23.38 15.16
N PHE A 372 22.53 -23.59 15.27
CA PHE A 372 23.15 -24.86 14.86
C PHE A 372 22.67 -26.01 15.76
N ALA A 373 22.48 -25.80 17.06
CA ALA A 373 21.90 -26.82 17.94
C ALA A 373 20.46 -27.19 17.54
N VAL A 374 19.59 -26.22 17.25
CA VAL A 374 18.20 -26.48 16.83
C VAL A 374 18.15 -27.11 15.43
N VAL A 375 18.96 -26.64 14.49
CA VAL A 375 19.04 -27.20 13.13
C VAL A 375 19.65 -28.59 13.15
N VAL A 376 20.67 -28.86 13.96
CA VAL A 376 21.25 -30.20 14.16
C VAL A 376 20.22 -31.13 14.82
N GLN A 377 19.47 -30.70 15.84
CA GLN A 377 18.40 -31.52 16.41
C GLN A 377 17.28 -31.84 15.41
N VAL A 378 16.89 -30.88 14.57
CA VAL A 378 15.84 -31.10 13.56
C VAL A 378 16.36 -31.92 12.37
N LEU A 379 17.63 -31.74 11.97
CA LEU A 379 18.27 -32.58 10.96
C LEU A 379 18.54 -34.00 11.48
N GLU A 380 18.95 -34.21 12.72
CA GLU A 380 19.11 -35.54 13.30
C GLU A 380 17.78 -36.30 13.31
N VAL A 381 16.68 -35.65 13.66
CA VAL A 381 15.33 -36.26 13.63
C VAL A 381 14.87 -36.59 12.19
N LYS A 382 15.15 -35.71 11.21
CA LYS A 382 14.84 -35.99 9.79
C LYS A 382 15.78 -37.02 9.16
N ILE A 383 17.06 -37.08 9.57
CA ILE A 383 18.04 -38.08 9.16
C ILE A 383 17.67 -39.45 9.75
N LEU A 384 17.17 -39.53 10.99
CA LEU A 384 16.66 -40.77 11.59
C LEU A 384 15.37 -41.29 10.91
N LEU A 385 14.49 -40.40 10.47
CA LEU A 385 13.31 -40.77 9.67
C LEU A 385 13.68 -41.19 8.24
N LEU A 386 14.68 -40.55 7.63
CA LEU A 386 15.26 -40.99 6.36
C LEU A 386 16.03 -42.30 6.51
N TYR A 387 16.72 -42.55 7.62
CA TYR A 387 17.42 -43.82 7.87
C TYR A 387 16.46 -45.01 8.01
N ASN A 388 15.25 -44.79 8.54
CA ASN A 388 14.22 -45.84 8.59
C ASN A 388 13.55 -46.10 7.23
N TYR A 389 13.60 -45.17 6.28
CA TYR A 389 13.04 -45.35 4.92
C TYR A 389 14.10 -45.65 3.85
N CYS A 390 15.38 -45.42 4.13
CA CYS A 390 16.47 -45.50 3.14
C CYS A 390 17.49 -46.60 3.43
N CYS A 391 17.08 -47.68 4.13
CA CYS A 391 17.88 -48.91 4.23
C CYS A 391 17.97 -49.71 2.91
N TYR A 392 17.49 -49.18 1.78
CA TYR A 392 17.42 -49.91 0.51
C TYR A 392 18.04 -49.25 -0.72
N CYS A 393 18.67 -48.06 -0.65
CA CYS A 393 19.28 -47.49 -1.85
C CYS A 393 20.55 -46.66 -1.58
N TYR A 394 21.68 -47.34 -1.79
CA TYR A 394 22.89 -46.85 -2.45
C TYR A 394 23.70 -45.69 -1.83
N CYS A 395 24.88 -46.08 -1.33
CA CYS A 395 26.18 -45.47 -1.58
C CYS A 395 26.22 -44.56 -2.82
N CYS A 396 26.30 -43.24 -2.63
CA CYS A 396 27.05 -42.29 -3.47
C CYS A 396 26.80 -40.88 -2.92
N TYR A 397 27.83 -40.02 -2.91
CA TYR A 397 27.82 -38.62 -2.46
C TYR A 397 27.96 -38.35 -0.96
N LEU A 398 29.06 -38.86 -0.38
CA LEU A 398 29.68 -38.23 0.78
C LEU A 398 31.09 -37.75 0.40
N THR A 399 31.17 -36.69 -0.38
CA THR A 399 32.43 -35.98 -0.64
C THR A 399 32.08 -34.52 -0.88
N VAL A 400 32.88 -33.63 -0.28
CA VAL A 400 32.76 -32.16 -0.25
C VAL A 400 31.89 -31.62 0.89
N ILE A 401 32.52 -31.43 2.05
CA ILE A 401 32.74 -30.10 2.70
C ILE A 401 33.74 -30.34 3.85
N VAL A 402 35.01 -30.10 3.53
CA VAL A 402 36.09 -29.75 4.47
C VAL A 402 36.52 -28.33 4.07
N ILE A 403 37.04 -27.57 5.02
CA ILE A 403 37.45 -26.14 5.02
C ILE A 403 36.31 -25.26 5.56
N VAL A 404 36.39 -24.69 6.77
CA VAL A 404 37.55 -24.16 7.51
C VAL A 404 37.99 -25.05 8.67
#